data_AF-A0A7X2SUI6-F1
#
_entry.id   AF-A0A7X2SUI6-F1
#
_cell.length_a   1.000
_cell.length_b   1.000
_cell.length_c   1.000
_cell.angle_alpha   90.00
_cell.angle_beta   90.00
_cell.angle_gamma   90.00
#
_symmetry.space_group_name_H-M   'P 1'
#
loop_
_entity.id
_entity.type
_entity.pdbx_description
1 polymer ?
#
loop_
_entity_poly.entity_id
_entity_poly.type
_entity_poly.pdbx_seq_one_letter_code
_entity_poly.pdbx_strand_id
1 'polypeptide(L)'
;MARRNIYFKEKTEREVQELVQIELQNGATHGEVNFSSVVNELVGIGLMVKKHQGEGNKFDMEEFNRDLIRRVAGTREGASIMMAMLTEMYLHIRGESGPQALEEMIDQNLTGMSAAEDKAESKHFIKDE
;
A
#
# COMPACT_ATOMS: atom_id res chain seq x y z
N MET A 1 21.87 -37.12 -3.61
CA MET A 1 21.98 -35.64 -3.53
C MET A 1 23.38 -35.22 -3.92
N ALA A 2 23.53 -34.14 -4.69
CA ALA A 2 24.86 -33.59 -4.98
C ALA A 2 25.32 -32.69 -3.83
N ARG A 3 26.52 -32.94 -3.29
CA ARG A 3 27.07 -32.12 -2.20
C ARG A 3 27.60 -30.80 -2.76
N ARG A 4 27.14 -29.69 -2.18
CA ARG A 4 27.65 -28.34 -2.47
C ARG A 4 28.00 -27.67 -1.14
N ASN A 5 29.18 -27.06 -1.08
CA ASN A 5 29.59 -26.26 0.07
C ASN A 5 29.27 -24.79 -0.22
N ILE A 6 28.55 -24.14 0.68
CA ILE A 6 28.09 -22.75 0.56
C ILE A 6 28.47 -22.02 1.84
N TYR A 7 28.91 -20.76 1.70
CA TYR A 7 29.16 -19.89 2.86
C TYR A 7 27.88 -19.13 3.20
N PHE A 8 27.50 -19.15 4.47
CA PHE A 8 26.35 -18.43 4.99
C PHE A 8 26.78 -17.13 5.68
N LYS A 9 25.92 -16.12 5.65
CA LYS A 9 26.02 -15.00 6.60
C LYS A 9 25.56 -15.50 7.97
N GLU A 10 26.19 -15.02 9.04
CA GLU A 10 25.90 -15.45 10.42
C GLU A 10 24.40 -15.38 10.76
N LYS A 11 23.72 -14.29 10.35
CA LYS A 11 22.27 -14.14 10.57
C LYS A 11 21.47 -15.27 9.91
N THR A 12 21.76 -15.59 8.65
CA THR A 12 21.06 -16.63 7.90
C THR A 12 21.32 -18.01 8.49
N GLU A 13 22.56 -18.29 8.91
CA GLU A 13 22.90 -19.53 9.59
C GLU A 13 22.11 -19.69 10.89
N ARG A 14 22.03 -18.63 11.70
CA ARG A 14 21.28 -18.61 12.96
C ARG A 14 19.79 -18.87 12.74
N GLU A 15 19.18 -18.20 11.77
CA GLU A 15 17.76 -18.39 11.43
C GLU A 15 17.46 -19.83 10.99
N VAL A 16 18.33 -20.43 10.17
CA VAL A 16 18.15 -21.83 9.75
C VAL A 16 18.33 -22.78 10.94
N GLN A 17 19.30 -22.52 11.83
CA GLN A 17 19.46 -23.31 13.06
C GLN A 17 18.24 -23.20 13.98
N GLU A 18 17.64 -22.01 14.09
CA GLU A 18 16.41 -21.80 14.86
C GLU A 18 15.24 -22.62 14.30
N LEU A 19 15.06 -22.67 12.97
CA LEU A 19 14.06 -23.52 12.34
C LEU A 19 14.27 -25.00 12.64
N VAL A 20 15.51 -25.49 12.58
CA VAL A 20 15.83 -26.87 12.97
C VAL A 20 15.46 -27.13 14.43
N GLN A 21 15.76 -26.18 15.34
CA GLN A 21 15.43 -26.33 16.75
C GLN A 21 13.91 -26.35 17.00
N ILE A 22 13.14 -25.53 16.29
CA ILE A 22 11.67 -25.53 16.39
C ILE A 22 11.11 -26.90 16.01
N GLU A 23 11.57 -27.49 14.90
CA GLU A 23 11.11 -28.80 14.46
C GLU A 23 11.47 -29.93 15.45
N LEU A 24 12.66 -29.87 16.04
CA LEU A 24 13.06 -30.81 17.09
C LEU A 24 12.20 -30.66 18.35
N GLN A 25 11.85 -29.43 18.74
CA GLN A 25 10.93 -29.16 19.84
C GLN A 25 9.51 -29.67 19.55
N ASN A 26 9.10 -29.68 18.29
CA ASN A 26 7.82 -30.22 17.83
C ASN A 26 7.80 -31.76 17.75
N GLY A 27 8.89 -32.43 18.13
CA GLY A 27 8.97 -33.88 18.21
C GLY A 27 9.62 -34.56 16.99
N ALA A 28 10.18 -33.80 16.05
CA ALA A 28 10.96 -34.38 14.95
C ALA A 28 12.28 -34.97 15.46
N THR A 29 12.77 -36.00 14.80
CA THR A 29 14.07 -36.59 15.12
C THR A 29 15.21 -35.96 14.31
N HIS A 30 16.43 -35.98 14.83
CA HIS A 30 17.62 -35.51 14.10
C HIS A 30 17.90 -36.26 12.78
N GLY A 31 17.32 -37.45 12.61
CA GLY A 31 17.38 -38.20 11.35
C GLY A 31 16.46 -37.64 10.26
N GLU A 32 15.36 -37.01 10.67
CA GLU A 32 14.35 -36.41 9.79
C GLU A 32 14.69 -34.94 9.50
N VAL A 33 15.10 -34.20 10.54
CA VAL A 33 15.37 -32.76 10.44
C VAL A 33 16.79 -32.44 10.89
N ASN A 34 17.56 -31.86 9.97
CA ASN A 34 18.89 -31.33 10.21
C ASN A 34 19.11 -30.09 9.34
N PHE A 35 20.21 -29.38 9.59
CA PHE A 35 20.52 -28.14 8.89
C PHE A 35 20.52 -28.30 7.36
N SER A 36 21.06 -29.41 6.84
CA SER A 36 21.11 -29.64 5.40
C SER A 36 19.74 -29.95 4.80
N SER A 37 18.86 -30.66 5.52
CA SER A 37 17.50 -30.93 5.04
C SER A 37 16.66 -29.66 4.98
N VAL A 38 16.71 -28.81 6.02
CA VAL A 38 16.01 -27.52 6.06
C VAL A 38 16.52 -26.57 4.98
N VAL A 39 17.85 -26.45 4.78
CA VAL A 39 18.41 -25.63 3.70
C VAL A 39 17.93 -26.11 2.32
N ASN A 40 17.89 -27.43 2.10
CA ASN A 40 17.45 -27.98 0.83
C ASN A 40 15.98 -27.66 0.54
N GLU A 41 15.12 -27.72 1.55
CA GLU A 41 13.71 -27.30 1.46
C GLU A 41 13.60 -25.80 1.15
N LEU A 42 14.30 -24.95 1.90
CA LEU A 42 14.31 -23.50 1.70
C LEU A 42 14.82 -23.11 0.31
N VAL A 43 15.83 -23.80 -0.22
CA VAL A 43 16.31 -23.60 -1.59
C VAL A 43 15.24 -24.00 -2.60
N GLY A 44 14.51 -25.09 -2.38
CA GLY A 44 13.39 -25.50 -3.23
C GLY A 44 12.28 -24.44 -3.28
N ILE A 45 11.87 -23.93 -2.11
CA ILE A 45 10.90 -22.84 -1.98
C ILE A 45 11.43 -21.58 -2.67
N GLY A 46 12.68 -21.21 -2.40
CA GLY A 46 13.33 -20.03 -2.99
C GLY A 46 13.38 -20.10 -4.52
N LEU A 47 13.67 -21.27 -5.10
CA LEU A 47 13.63 -21.47 -6.55
C LEU A 47 12.21 -21.37 -7.11
N MET A 48 11.21 -21.90 -6.40
CA MET A 48 9.81 -21.79 -6.78
C MET A 48 9.38 -20.31 -6.81
N VAL A 49 9.64 -19.56 -5.74
CA VAL A 49 9.35 -18.12 -5.67
C VAL A 49 10.11 -17.36 -6.76
N LYS A 50 11.40 -17.67 -6.97
CA LYS A 50 12.22 -16.97 -7.97
C LYS A 50 11.74 -17.21 -9.40
N LYS A 51 11.25 -18.41 -9.72
CA LYS A 51 10.63 -18.72 -11.01
C LYS A 51 9.36 -17.90 -11.23
N HIS A 52 8.48 -17.84 -10.22
CA HIS A 52 7.26 -17.02 -10.30
C HIS A 52 7.55 -15.51 -10.32
N GLN A 53 8.63 -15.04 -9.68
CA GLN A 53 9.08 -13.65 -9.80
C GLN A 53 9.68 -13.33 -11.18
N GLY A 54 10.22 -14.34 -11.88
CA GLY A 54 10.75 -14.21 -13.24
C GLY A 54 9.64 -14.02 -14.29
N GLU A 55 8.43 -14.48 -13.99
CA GLU A 55 7.21 -14.21 -14.75
C GLU A 55 6.69 -12.79 -14.43
N GLY A 56 7.44 -11.80 -14.92
CA GLY A 56 6.91 -10.51 -15.38
C GLY A 56 5.92 -9.78 -14.47
N ASN A 57 6.29 -9.45 -13.24
CA ASN A 57 5.55 -8.43 -12.48
C ASN A 57 6.50 -7.37 -11.92
N LYS A 58 7.16 -6.63 -12.82
CA LYS A 58 7.70 -5.32 -12.45
C LYS A 58 6.50 -4.39 -12.36
N PHE A 59 6.22 -3.89 -11.17
CA PHE A 59 5.18 -2.90 -10.95
C PHE A 59 5.41 -1.70 -11.88
N ASP A 60 4.46 -1.43 -12.76
CA ASP A 60 4.50 -0.28 -13.64
C ASP A 60 4.12 0.96 -12.84
N MET A 61 5.14 1.66 -12.33
CA MET A 61 4.97 2.90 -11.58
C MET A 61 4.30 3.98 -12.41
N GLU A 62 4.54 4.04 -13.72
CA GLU A 62 3.99 5.08 -14.59
C GLU A 62 2.49 4.86 -14.80
N GLU A 63 2.09 3.62 -15.12
CA GLU A 63 0.68 3.27 -15.27
C GLU A 63 -0.09 3.44 -13.95
N PHE A 64 0.50 3.00 -12.84
CA PHE A 64 -0.09 3.18 -11.52
C PHE A 64 -0.29 4.67 -11.18
N ASN A 65 0.74 5.51 -11.38
CA ASN A 65 0.63 6.94 -11.10
C ASN A 65 -0.42 7.60 -12.00
N ARG A 66 -0.48 7.22 -13.28
CA ARG A 66 -1.48 7.73 -14.23
C ARG A 66 -2.90 7.37 -13.81
N ASP A 67 -3.14 6.12 -13.40
CA ASP A 67 -4.46 5.69 -12.93
C ASP A 67 -4.82 6.37 -11.60
N LEU A 68 -3.85 6.51 -10.68
CA LEU A 68 -4.04 7.19 -9.41
C LEU A 68 -4.47 8.64 -9.61
N ILE A 69 -3.74 9.41 -10.42
CA ILE A 69 -4.08 10.80 -10.74
C ILE A 69 -5.47 10.89 -11.36
N ARG A 70 -5.79 10.02 -12.34
CA ARG A 70 -7.10 10.02 -13.00
C ARG A 70 -8.24 9.81 -12.01
N ARG A 71 -8.10 8.86 -11.09
CA ARG A 71 -9.14 8.54 -10.09
C ARG A 71 -9.32 9.66 -9.07
N VAL A 72 -8.22 10.18 -8.54
CA VAL A 72 -8.26 11.24 -7.52
C VAL A 72 -8.79 12.55 -8.12
N ALA A 73 -8.31 12.96 -9.29
CA ALA A 73 -8.79 14.14 -9.99
C ALA A 73 -10.28 14.04 -10.31
N GLY A 74 -10.73 12.91 -10.89
CA GLY A 74 -12.14 12.71 -11.20
C GLY A 74 -13.04 12.71 -9.96
N THR A 75 -12.55 12.17 -8.84
CA THR A 75 -13.30 12.19 -7.57
C THR A 75 -13.40 13.62 -7.02
N ARG A 76 -12.32 14.40 -7.06
CA ARG A 76 -12.31 15.80 -6.61
C ARG A 76 -13.26 16.67 -7.45
N GLU A 77 -13.22 16.54 -8.77
CA GLU A 77 -14.14 17.24 -9.67
C GLU A 77 -15.60 16.88 -9.38
N GLY A 78 -15.89 15.57 -9.23
CA GLY A 78 -17.23 15.10 -8.89
C GLY A 78 -17.75 15.66 -7.56
N ALA A 79 -16.89 15.70 -6.54
CA ALA A 79 -17.23 16.29 -5.25
C ALA A 79 -17.54 17.80 -5.36
N SER A 80 -16.74 18.55 -6.11
CA SER A 80 -16.98 19.99 -6.36
C SER A 80 -18.31 20.24 -7.08
N ILE A 81 -18.65 19.43 -8.08
CA ILE A 81 -19.92 19.55 -8.81
C ILE A 81 -21.10 19.24 -7.87
N MET A 82 -21.01 18.17 -7.08
CA MET A 82 -22.04 17.84 -6.08
C MET A 82 -22.20 18.96 -5.06
N MET A 83 -21.10 19.57 -4.62
CA MET A 83 -21.14 20.68 -3.68
C MET A 83 -21.86 21.90 -4.27
N ALA A 84 -21.56 22.26 -5.52
CA ALA A 84 -22.23 23.35 -6.21
C ALA A 84 -23.74 23.08 -6.33
N MET A 85 -24.15 21.88 -6.76
CA MET A 85 -25.57 21.52 -6.88
C MET A 85 -26.29 21.56 -5.53
N LEU A 86 -25.68 21.02 -4.46
CA LEU A 86 -26.27 21.04 -3.12
C LEU A 86 -26.40 22.47 -2.57
N THR A 87 -25.40 23.32 -2.85
CA THR A 87 -25.42 24.73 -2.45
C THR A 87 -26.55 25.49 -3.16
N GLU A 88 -26.70 25.27 -4.46
CA GLU A 88 -27.80 25.85 -5.26
C GLU A 88 -29.16 25.40 -4.75
N MET A 89 -29.36 24.10 -4.52
CA MET A 89 -30.60 23.56 -3.97
C MET A 89 -30.93 24.15 -2.60
N TYR A 90 -29.93 24.29 -1.72
CA TYR A 90 -30.10 24.82 -0.38
C TYR A 90 -30.54 26.29 -0.39
N LEU A 91 -29.90 27.12 -1.21
CA LEU A 91 -30.26 28.53 -1.36
C LEU A 91 -31.65 28.70 -1.96
N HIS A 92 -32.00 27.87 -2.94
CA HIS A 92 -33.36 27.83 -3.49
C HIS A 92 -34.42 27.51 -2.44
N ILE A 93 -34.16 26.53 -1.55
CA ILE A 93 -35.09 26.19 -0.45
C ILE A 93 -35.27 27.35 0.52
N ARG A 94 -34.23 28.16 0.75
CA ARG A 94 -34.27 29.32 1.64
C ARG A 94 -34.93 30.56 1.02
N GLY A 95 -35.21 30.55 -0.29
CA GLY A 95 -35.67 31.73 -1.01
C GLY A 95 -34.56 32.76 -1.24
N GLU A 96 -33.30 32.41 -0.98
CA GLU A 96 -32.12 33.24 -1.15
C GLU A 96 -31.46 32.92 -2.51
N SER A 97 -32.20 33.08 -3.61
CA SER A 97 -31.74 32.74 -4.97
C SER A 97 -30.99 33.89 -5.65
N GLY A 98 -30.09 34.55 -4.92
CA GLY A 98 -29.20 35.58 -5.46
C GLY A 98 -27.93 34.95 -6.05
N PRO A 99 -27.53 35.26 -7.30
CA PRO A 99 -26.32 34.72 -7.92
C PRO A 99 -25.05 34.96 -7.07
N GLN A 100 -25.01 36.09 -6.37
CA GLN A 100 -23.89 36.47 -5.52
C GLN A 100 -23.79 35.61 -4.25
N ALA A 101 -24.93 35.27 -3.64
CA ALA A 101 -24.97 34.39 -2.47
C ALA A 101 -24.55 32.95 -2.82
N LEU A 102 -24.87 32.50 -4.04
CA LEU A 102 -24.42 31.20 -4.55
C LEU A 102 -22.91 31.16 -4.73
N GLU A 103 -22.34 32.17 -5.38
CA GLU A 103 -20.90 32.25 -5.62
C GLU A 103 -20.10 32.30 -4.31
N GLU A 104 -20.52 33.15 -3.36
CA GLU A 104 -19.89 33.27 -2.05
C GLU A 104 -19.94 31.95 -1.26
N MET A 105 -21.09 31.27 -1.28
CA MET A 105 -21.27 30.03 -0.53
C MET A 105 -20.50 28.86 -1.18
N ILE A 106 -20.40 28.80 -2.51
CA ILE A 106 -19.56 27.82 -3.21
C ILE A 106 -18.08 28.07 -2.89
N ASP A 107 -17.60 29.32 -2.95
CA ASP A 107 -16.21 29.65 -2.67
C ASP A 107 -15.81 29.29 -1.23
N GLN A 108 -16.69 29.60 -0.27
CA GLN A 108 -16.51 29.21 1.13
C GLN A 108 -16.42 27.69 1.29
N ASN A 109 -17.28 26.94 0.60
CA ASN A 109 -17.31 25.49 0.67
C ASN A 109 -16.06 24.84 0.03
N LEU A 110 -15.63 25.32 -1.14
CA LEU A 110 -14.42 24.82 -1.82
C LEU A 110 -13.15 25.16 -1.04
N THR A 111 -13.10 26.34 -0.42
CA THR A 111 -12.00 26.74 0.47
C THR A 111 -11.97 25.85 1.71
N GLY A 112 -13.13 25.57 2.30
CA GLY A 112 -13.26 24.64 3.43
C GLY A 112 -12.82 23.22 3.10
N MET A 113 -13.17 22.73 1.91
CA MET A 113 -12.71 21.42 1.42
C MET A 113 -11.18 21.37 1.31
N SER A 114 -10.57 22.37 0.68
CA SER A 114 -9.10 22.43 0.51
C SER A 114 -8.38 22.49 1.86
N ALA A 115 -8.86 23.30 2.80
CA ALA A 115 -8.29 23.37 4.14
C ALA A 115 -8.44 22.05 4.93
N ALA A 116 -9.54 21.32 4.73
CA ALA A 116 -9.74 20.01 5.35
C ALA A 116 -8.79 18.95 4.76
N GLU A 117 -8.53 19.00 3.46
CA GLU A 117 -7.55 18.14 2.79
C GLU A 117 -6.13 18.42 3.28
N ASP A 118 -5.69 19.68 3.32
CA ASP A 118 -4.37 20.08 3.84
C ASP A 118 -4.18 19.60 5.29
N LYS A 119 -5.23 19.70 6.10
CA LYS A 119 -5.24 19.22 7.49
C LYS A 119 -5.19 17.69 7.57
N ALA A 120 -5.80 16.98 6.64
CA ALA A 120 -5.73 15.53 6.57
C ALA A 120 -4.32 15.09 6.15
N GLU A 121 -3.76 15.72 5.12
CA GLU A 121 -2.40 15.46 4.64
C GLU A 121 -1.37 15.65 5.76
N SER A 122 -1.39 16.80 6.43
CA SER A 122 -0.45 17.12 7.53
C SER A 122 -0.51 16.18 8.73
N LYS A 123 -1.58 15.40 8.91
CA LYS A 123 -1.67 14.36 9.97
C LYS A 123 -1.00 13.05 9.56
N HIS A 124 -0.89 12.79 8.27
CA HIS A 124 -0.44 11.51 7.72
C HIS A 124 0.96 11.59 7.12
N PHE A 125 1.38 12.78 6.69
CA PHE A 125 2.69 13.03 6.12
C PHE A 125 3.41 14.07 6.96
N ILE A 126 4.62 13.72 7.41
CA ILE A 126 5.54 14.68 8.02
C ILE A 126 6.00 15.59 6.88
N LYS A 127 5.70 16.89 6.98
CA LYS A 127 6.34 17.87 6.10
C LYS A 127 7.80 17.95 6.55
N ASP A 128 8.71 17.41 5.74
CA ASP A 128 10.13 17.74 5.89
C ASP A 128 10.26 19.26 5.67
N GLU A 129 10.82 19.96 6.65
CA GLU A 129 11.06 21.41 6.62
C GLU A 129 11.92 21.84 5.41
#